data_AF-A0A127QCD5-F1
#
_entry.id   AF-A0A127QCD5-F1
#
_cell.length_a   1.000
_cell.length_b   1.000
_cell.length_c   1.000
_cell.angle_alpha   90.00
_cell.angle_beta   90.00
_cell.angle_gamma   90.00
#
_symmetry.space_group_name_H-M   'P 1'
#
loop_
_entity.id
_entity.type
_entity.pdbx_description
1 polymer ?
#
loop_
_entity_poly.entity_id
_entity_poly.type
_entity_poly.pdbx_seq_one_letter_code
_entity_poly.pdbx_strand_id
1 'polypeptide(L)'
;MQTYIRKILFLSAAATGLLGAASNVLAQPAPYQPAPYQLQIQADPGWRRDAPQVAVERDGWQRFEAPPPRYEAVPPPARSGYAWQRGYWERRHRDEPRWVKGYWVAVQPVAVVAPPPPPLPPAPVQQRPKIERISADALFRFDQSSLGQMLPAGRAQLAALAKRLAASRYARVEVRGYTDRLGSDSYNLNLSIRRANTVKDVLVSYGIPAARVKAVGLGAQDPVTQCRDGLQQEALIRCLLPNRRVEIATFAMP
;
A
#
# COMPACT_ATOMS: atom_id res chain seq x y z
N MET A 1 -24.54 -24.48 -27.89
CA MET A 1 -24.04 -23.10 -28.06
C MET A 1 -25.00 -22.15 -27.39
N GLN A 2 -24.45 -21.20 -26.62
CA GLN A 2 -25.11 -20.10 -25.88
C GLN A 2 -25.56 -18.97 -26.83
N THR A 3 -26.44 -18.00 -26.52
CA THR A 3 -27.49 -17.80 -25.47
C THR A 3 -28.41 -16.65 -25.95
N TYR A 4 -29.67 -16.61 -25.50
CA TYR A 4 -30.69 -15.56 -25.77
C TYR A 4 -30.30 -14.17 -25.17
N ILE A 5 -30.53 -13.00 -25.80
CA ILE A 5 -31.79 -12.20 -25.85
C ILE A 5 -32.26 -11.82 -24.41
N ARG A 6 -32.38 -10.55 -23.93
CA ARG A 6 -32.84 -9.25 -24.53
C ARG A 6 -32.48 -7.99 -23.66
N LYS A 7 -32.46 -6.76 -24.26
CA LYS A 7 -33.20 -5.48 -23.95
C LYS A 7 -33.59 -5.12 -22.47
N ILE A 8 -33.75 -3.87 -21.93
CA ILE A 8 -33.69 -2.44 -22.39
C ILE A 8 -33.98 -1.43 -21.20
N LEU A 9 -33.82 -0.10 -21.44
CA LEU A 9 -34.42 1.12 -20.76
C LEU A 9 -33.92 1.72 -19.40
N PHE A 10 -33.52 3.00 -19.49
CA PHE A 10 -33.76 4.21 -18.65
C PHE A 10 -34.62 4.11 -17.35
N LEU A 11 -34.40 4.87 -16.26
CA LEU A 11 -34.66 6.33 -16.08
C LEU A 11 -34.18 6.89 -14.70
N SER A 12 -34.33 8.22 -14.51
CA SER A 12 -34.11 9.16 -13.36
C SER A 12 -34.33 8.68 -11.90
N ALA A 13 -33.99 9.40 -10.80
CA ALA A 13 -33.79 10.85 -10.58
C ALA A 13 -33.02 11.23 -9.27
N ALA A 14 -32.57 12.50 -9.22
CA ALA A 14 -32.47 13.45 -8.09
C ALA A 14 -31.86 13.08 -6.71
N ALA A 15 -30.87 13.88 -6.28
CA ALA A 15 -30.73 14.35 -4.89
C ALA A 15 -30.10 15.76 -4.86
N THR A 16 -30.73 16.69 -4.16
CA THR A 16 -30.38 18.12 -4.09
C THR A 16 -29.29 18.40 -3.05
N GLY A 17 -28.35 19.31 -3.34
CA GLY A 17 -27.37 19.81 -2.36
C GLY A 17 -27.05 21.28 -2.63
N LEU A 18 -27.42 22.17 -1.70
CA LEU A 18 -27.39 23.62 -1.88
C LEU A 18 -26.00 24.25 -1.72
N LEU A 19 -25.83 25.37 -2.42
CA LEU A 19 -24.71 26.30 -2.38
C LEU A 19 -24.31 26.76 -0.96
N GLY A 20 -23.01 26.82 -0.72
CA GLY A 20 -22.38 27.63 0.34
C GLY A 20 -21.05 28.18 -0.20
N ALA A 21 -20.94 29.49 -0.36
CA ALA A 21 -19.86 30.10 -1.12
C ALA A 21 -18.56 30.26 -0.33
N ALA A 22 -17.43 29.98 -0.98
CA ALA A 22 -16.11 30.49 -0.58
C ALA A 22 -15.29 30.78 -1.85
N SER A 23 -14.97 32.05 -2.07
CA SER A 23 -14.21 32.52 -3.24
C SER A 23 -12.81 31.91 -3.26
N ASN A 24 -12.40 31.31 -4.38
CA ASN A 24 -11.00 30.99 -4.63
C ASN A 24 -10.57 31.56 -5.99
N VAL A 25 -9.62 32.49 -5.92
CA VAL A 25 -8.98 33.11 -7.07
C VAL A 25 -8.15 32.05 -7.79
N LEU A 26 -8.44 31.82 -9.08
CA LEU A 26 -7.63 30.94 -9.92
C LEU A 26 -6.28 31.62 -10.21
N ALA A 27 -5.27 31.29 -9.42
CA ALA A 27 -3.88 31.58 -9.76
C ALA A 27 -3.49 30.81 -11.01
N GLN A 28 -3.09 31.53 -12.06
CA GLN A 28 -2.64 30.93 -13.32
C GLN A 28 -1.29 30.22 -13.10
N PRO A 29 -1.07 29.01 -13.65
CA PRO A 29 0.23 28.36 -13.57
C PRO A 29 1.25 29.11 -14.45
N ALA A 30 2.44 29.36 -13.88
CA ALA A 30 3.53 30.04 -14.59
C ALA A 30 4.04 29.20 -15.79
N PRO A 31 4.45 29.84 -16.90
CA PRO A 31 4.94 29.14 -18.08
C PRO A 31 6.25 28.39 -17.80
N TYR A 32 6.28 27.10 -18.17
CA TYR A 32 7.43 26.22 -18.05
C TYR A 32 8.57 26.67 -18.98
N GLN A 33 9.76 26.92 -18.41
CA GLN A 33 10.99 27.13 -19.18
C GLN A 33 11.81 25.84 -19.22
N PRO A 34 12.12 25.27 -20.40
CA PRO A 34 12.99 24.11 -20.52
C PRO A 34 14.46 24.50 -20.27
N ALA A 35 15.16 23.72 -19.45
CA ALA A 35 16.58 23.89 -19.20
C ALA A 35 17.43 23.60 -20.47
N PRO A 36 18.59 24.26 -20.66
CA PRO A 36 19.41 24.06 -21.85
C PRO A 36 20.07 22.68 -21.86
N TYR A 37 19.80 21.89 -22.90
CA TYR A 37 20.51 20.63 -23.16
C TYR A 37 21.97 20.92 -23.53
N GLN A 38 22.92 20.48 -22.70
CA GLN A 38 24.32 20.37 -23.12
C GLN A 38 24.55 19.07 -23.89
N LEU A 39 24.97 19.20 -25.15
CA LEU A 39 25.29 18.07 -26.01
C LEU A 39 26.68 17.52 -25.66
N GLN A 40 26.77 16.53 -24.78
CA GLN A 40 28.04 15.84 -24.51
C GLN A 40 28.41 14.94 -25.68
N ILE A 41 29.26 15.44 -26.57
CA ILE A 41 29.88 14.66 -27.64
C ILE A 41 31.01 13.82 -27.02
N GLN A 42 30.74 12.54 -26.75
CA GLN A 42 31.83 11.59 -26.48
C GLN A 42 32.67 11.43 -27.75
N ALA A 43 33.94 11.83 -27.66
CA ALA A 43 34.91 11.58 -28.71
C ALA A 43 35.31 10.10 -28.69
N ASP A 44 35.08 9.41 -29.81
CA ASP A 44 35.50 8.03 -30.02
C ASP A 44 37.05 7.97 -29.97
N PRO A 45 37.68 7.19 -29.06
CA PRO A 45 39.11 7.32 -28.76
C PRO A 45 40.06 6.83 -29.87
N GLY A 46 39.54 6.36 -31.01
CA GLY A 46 40.31 5.79 -32.12
C GLY A 46 41.05 6.77 -33.02
N TRP A 47 40.79 8.08 -32.96
CA TRP A 47 41.37 9.06 -33.90
C TRP A 47 41.98 10.29 -33.20
N ARG A 48 43.32 10.30 -33.04
CA ARG A 48 44.06 11.50 -32.64
C ARG A 48 44.28 12.43 -33.84
N ARG A 49 44.09 13.74 -33.62
CA ARG A 49 44.15 14.76 -34.68
C ARG A 49 45.57 15.17 -35.08
N ASP A 50 46.57 14.78 -34.28
CA ASP A 50 47.90 15.37 -34.30
C ASP A 50 49.01 14.34 -34.63
N ALA A 51 48.67 13.28 -35.38
CA ALA A 51 49.65 12.31 -35.86
C ALA A 51 50.37 12.88 -37.12
N PRO A 52 51.67 13.22 -37.06
CA PRO A 52 52.39 13.73 -38.22
C PRO A 52 52.49 12.67 -39.32
N GLN A 53 52.29 13.08 -40.57
CA GLN A 53 52.35 12.20 -41.75
C GLN A 53 53.79 11.85 -42.16
N VAL A 54 54.57 11.25 -41.25
CA VAL A 54 55.94 10.79 -41.53
C VAL A 54 55.94 9.27 -41.63
N ALA A 55 56.53 8.75 -42.71
CA ALA A 55 56.50 7.34 -43.05
C ALA A 55 57.55 6.53 -42.29
N VAL A 56 57.22 5.27 -41.99
CA VAL A 56 58.21 4.20 -41.93
C VAL A 56 57.77 3.16 -42.94
N GLU A 57 58.56 3.00 -43.98
CA GLU A 57 58.29 2.14 -45.12
C GLU A 57 58.70 0.70 -44.78
N ARG A 58 57.72 -0.21 -44.78
CA ARG A 58 57.93 -1.65 -44.92
C ARG A 58 56.87 -2.26 -45.82
N ASP A 59 57.35 -2.82 -46.92
CA ASP A 59 56.79 -3.95 -47.66
C ASP A 59 55.35 -3.80 -48.20
N GLY A 60 55.27 -3.34 -49.45
CA GLY A 60 54.23 -3.78 -50.40
C GLY A 60 52.91 -3.00 -50.45
N TRP A 61 52.67 -2.07 -49.52
CA TRP A 61 51.46 -1.23 -49.57
C TRP A 61 51.73 0.07 -50.34
N GLN A 62 51.15 0.18 -51.55
CA GLN A 62 51.10 1.48 -52.25
C GLN A 62 50.48 2.53 -51.32
N ARG A 63 51.17 3.67 -51.15
CA ARG A 63 50.75 4.75 -50.29
C ARG A 63 49.56 5.49 -50.92
N PHE A 64 48.36 4.99 -50.70
CA PHE A 64 47.13 5.66 -51.13
C PHE A 64 46.95 6.95 -50.33
N GLU A 65 47.11 8.09 -50.99
CA GLU A 65 46.70 9.37 -50.44
C GLU A 65 45.18 9.31 -50.19
N ALA A 66 44.77 9.49 -48.94
CA ALA A 66 43.36 9.54 -48.60
C ALA A 66 42.73 10.73 -49.34
N PRO A 67 41.62 10.55 -50.07
CA PRO A 67 40.99 11.64 -50.80
C PRO A 67 40.63 12.77 -49.81
N PRO A 68 40.82 14.04 -50.20
CA PRO A 68 40.70 15.16 -49.28
C PRO A 68 39.31 15.18 -48.61
N PRO A 69 39.23 15.62 -47.34
CA PRO A 69 37.97 15.66 -46.61
C PRO A 69 36.95 16.54 -47.34
N ARG A 70 35.86 15.94 -47.81
CA ARG A 70 34.73 16.69 -48.37
C ARG A 70 33.92 17.27 -47.22
N TYR A 71 34.01 18.58 -47.04
CA TYR A 71 33.19 19.31 -46.09
C TYR A 71 31.77 19.45 -46.64
N GLU A 72 30.85 18.68 -46.08
CA GLU A 72 29.41 18.80 -46.36
C GLU A 72 28.77 19.62 -45.23
N ALA A 73 28.33 20.84 -45.55
CA ALA A 73 27.58 21.67 -44.62
C ALA A 73 26.25 20.98 -44.26
N VAL A 74 25.79 21.14 -43.02
CA VAL A 74 24.46 20.65 -42.61
C VAL A 74 23.41 21.37 -43.45
N PRO A 75 22.61 20.67 -44.27
CA PRO A 75 21.67 21.33 -45.18
C PRO A 75 20.53 21.97 -44.37
N PRO A 76 20.26 23.28 -44.51
CA PRO A 76 19.13 23.91 -43.84
C PRO A 76 17.79 23.52 -44.49
N PRO A 77 16.67 23.56 -43.74
CA PRO A 77 16.57 23.82 -42.30
C PRO A 77 16.89 22.57 -41.46
N ALA A 78 17.33 22.79 -40.22
CA ALA A 78 17.53 21.71 -39.25
C ALA A 78 16.19 21.03 -38.92
N ARG A 79 16.18 19.69 -38.90
CA ARG A 79 14.97 18.90 -38.63
C ARG A 79 14.82 18.63 -37.13
N SER A 80 13.75 19.13 -36.52
CA SER A 80 13.43 18.83 -35.12
C SER A 80 13.31 17.33 -34.89
N GLY A 81 13.99 16.79 -33.87
CA GLY A 81 14.06 15.35 -33.59
C GLY A 81 15.05 14.55 -34.46
N TYR A 82 15.87 15.20 -35.30
CA TYR A 82 16.89 14.53 -36.10
C TYR A 82 18.27 15.18 -35.96
N ALA A 83 19.32 14.37 -36.05
CA ALA A 83 20.71 14.80 -36.18
C ALA A 83 21.22 14.56 -37.61
N TRP A 84 22.06 15.45 -38.13
CA TRP A 84 22.71 15.24 -39.43
C TRP A 84 23.93 14.34 -39.27
N GLN A 85 23.88 13.16 -39.85
CA GLN A 85 25.05 12.30 -40.01
C GLN A 85 25.81 12.77 -41.25
N ARG A 86 27.07 13.23 -41.06
CA ARG A 86 27.93 13.68 -42.15
C ARG A 86 28.21 12.55 -43.13
N GLY A 87 28.35 12.89 -44.41
CA GLY A 87 28.82 11.96 -45.43
C GLY A 87 30.21 11.39 -45.13
N TYR A 88 30.52 10.26 -45.74
CA TYR A 88 31.77 9.54 -45.57
C TYR A 88 32.20 8.86 -46.87
N TRP A 89 33.50 8.57 -46.99
CA TRP A 89 34.02 7.76 -48.09
C TRP A 89 33.75 6.27 -47.81
N GLU A 90 32.90 5.64 -48.62
CA GLU A 90 32.71 4.20 -48.64
C GLU A 90 33.63 3.62 -49.73
N ARG A 91 34.40 2.59 -49.40
CA ARG A 91 35.19 1.83 -50.39
C ARG A 91 34.89 0.35 -50.24
N ARG A 92 34.45 -0.28 -51.33
CA ARG A 92 34.30 -1.74 -51.42
C ARG A 92 35.54 -2.32 -52.11
N HIS A 93 35.76 -3.62 -51.93
CA HIS A 93 37.11 -4.18 -52.06
C HIS A 93 37.60 -4.18 -53.53
N ARG A 94 38.69 -3.42 -53.79
CA ARG A 94 39.25 -3.05 -55.12
C ARG A 94 38.52 -1.94 -55.91
N ASP A 95 37.43 -1.38 -55.41
CA ASP A 95 36.76 -0.24 -56.06
C ASP A 95 37.43 1.10 -55.71
N GLU A 96 37.22 2.11 -56.56
CA GLU A 96 37.58 3.50 -56.26
C GLU A 96 36.76 4.03 -55.06
N PRO A 97 37.32 4.94 -54.22
CA PRO A 97 36.59 5.52 -53.10
C PRO A 97 35.34 6.27 -53.57
N ARG A 98 34.16 5.91 -53.07
CA ARG A 98 32.90 6.57 -53.38
C ARG A 98 32.42 7.44 -52.23
N TRP A 99 32.11 8.70 -52.50
CA TRP A 99 31.51 9.58 -51.50
C TRP A 99 30.04 9.21 -51.27
N VAL A 100 29.71 8.78 -50.05
CA VAL A 100 28.34 8.64 -49.56
C VAL A 100 27.96 9.97 -48.93
N LYS A 101 26.92 10.64 -49.47
CA LYS A 101 26.40 11.89 -48.92
C LYS A 101 25.77 11.67 -47.53
N GLY A 102 25.83 12.69 -46.69
CA GLY A 102 25.20 12.70 -45.39
C GLY A 102 23.67 12.59 -45.45
N TYR A 103 23.08 12.26 -44.30
CA TYR A 103 21.63 12.08 -44.16
C TYR A 103 21.16 12.39 -42.74
N TRP A 104 19.85 12.62 -42.59
CA TRP A 104 19.21 12.89 -41.30
C TRP A 104 18.85 11.59 -40.58
N VAL A 105 19.29 11.45 -39.33
CA VAL A 105 19.00 10.31 -38.44
C VAL A 105 18.07 10.76 -37.32
N ALA A 106 17.00 10.01 -37.06
CA ALA A 106 16.08 10.33 -35.97
C ALA A 106 16.74 10.09 -34.61
N VAL A 107 16.70 11.10 -33.74
CA VAL A 107 17.16 11.00 -32.35
C VAL A 107 15.96 10.64 -31.48
N GLN A 108 15.92 9.40 -31.01
CA GLN A 108 14.86 8.98 -30.10
C GLN A 108 15.02 9.70 -28.75
N PRO A 109 13.96 10.32 -28.20
CA PRO A 109 14.02 10.89 -26.86
C PRO A 109 14.14 9.75 -25.83
N VAL A 110 15.28 9.69 -25.13
CA VAL A 110 15.45 8.76 -24.01
C VAL A 110 14.49 9.18 -22.89
N ALA A 111 13.51 8.32 -22.59
CA ALA A 111 12.57 8.57 -21.50
C ALA A 111 13.33 8.60 -20.17
N VAL A 112 13.35 9.78 -19.52
CA VAL A 112 13.90 9.92 -18.17
C VAL A 112 12.94 9.26 -17.19
N VAL A 113 13.26 8.04 -16.77
CA VAL A 113 12.51 7.34 -15.72
C VAL A 113 12.73 8.08 -14.40
N ALA A 114 11.64 8.53 -13.78
CA ALA A 114 11.71 9.20 -12.48
C ALA A 114 12.28 8.24 -11.41
N PRO A 115 13.11 8.72 -10.47
CA PRO A 115 13.63 7.88 -9.40
C PRO A 115 12.49 7.33 -8.53
N PRO A 116 12.62 6.10 -7.98
CA PRO A 116 11.60 5.51 -7.13
C PRO A 116 11.39 6.34 -5.85
N PRO A 117 10.16 6.38 -5.31
CA PRO A 117 9.89 7.08 -4.05
C PRO A 117 10.66 6.44 -2.88
N PRO A 118 10.99 7.23 -1.83
CA PRO A 118 11.67 6.71 -0.65
C PRO A 118 10.82 5.64 0.06
N PRO A 119 11.46 4.67 0.76
CA PRO A 119 10.74 3.65 1.50
C PRO A 119 9.88 4.28 2.60
N LEU A 120 8.65 3.77 2.75
CA LEU A 120 7.75 4.16 3.83
C LEU A 120 8.40 3.83 5.21
N PRO A 121 8.14 4.64 6.25
CA PRO A 121 8.59 4.31 7.60
C PRO A 121 8.02 2.94 8.03
N PRO A 122 8.75 2.16 8.85
CA PRO A 122 8.27 0.87 9.30
C PRO A 122 6.95 1.02 10.05
N ALA A 123 5.97 0.18 9.70
CA ALA A 123 4.67 0.18 10.38
C ALA A 123 4.85 -0.02 11.89
N PRO A 124 4.05 0.64 12.75
CA PRO A 124 4.14 0.47 14.20
C PRO A 124 4.06 -1.01 14.56
N VAL A 125 5.03 -1.51 15.33
CA VAL A 125 5.06 -2.92 15.76
C VAL A 125 3.82 -3.18 16.60
N GLN A 126 2.82 -3.82 16.01
CA GLN A 126 1.58 -4.17 16.70
C GLN A 126 1.91 -5.22 17.77
N GLN A 127 2.02 -4.77 19.02
CA GLN A 127 2.22 -5.66 20.15
C GLN A 127 1.08 -6.65 20.21
N ARG A 128 1.40 -7.94 20.12
CA ARG A 128 0.43 -9.02 20.26
C ARG A 128 -0.12 -8.96 21.69
N PRO A 129 -1.42 -8.72 21.90
CA PRO A 129 -1.96 -8.68 23.24
C PRO A 129 -1.93 -10.08 23.86
N LYS A 130 -1.67 -10.13 25.17
CA LYS A 130 -1.96 -11.32 25.97
C LYS A 130 -3.48 -11.39 26.15
N ILE A 131 -4.13 -12.35 25.50
CA ILE A 131 -5.58 -12.55 25.56
C ILE A 131 -5.91 -13.56 26.65
N GLU A 132 -6.65 -13.14 27.66
CA GLU A 132 -7.27 -14.02 28.65
C GLU A 132 -8.76 -14.20 28.33
N ARG A 133 -9.23 -15.43 28.19
CA ARG A 133 -10.63 -15.74 27.83
C ARG A 133 -11.40 -16.20 29.05
N ILE A 134 -12.58 -15.63 29.26
CA ILE A 134 -13.49 -16.00 30.35
C ILE A 134 -14.88 -16.27 29.76
N SER A 135 -15.51 -17.38 30.14
CA SER A 135 -16.89 -17.67 29.70
C SER A 135 -17.86 -16.61 30.22
N ALA A 136 -18.77 -16.13 29.38
CA ALA A 136 -19.82 -15.21 29.81
C ALA A 136 -20.75 -15.86 30.82
N ASP A 137 -20.99 -17.17 30.70
CA ASP A 137 -21.84 -17.95 31.62
C ASP A 137 -21.13 -18.26 32.96
N ALA A 138 -19.81 -18.04 33.04
CA ALA A 138 -19.04 -18.04 34.31
C ALA A 138 -19.00 -16.66 34.98
N LEU A 139 -19.16 -15.59 34.19
CA LEU A 139 -19.21 -14.21 34.68
C LEU A 139 -20.63 -13.79 35.10
N PHE A 140 -21.65 -14.16 34.34
CA PHE A 140 -23.02 -13.67 34.48
C PHE A 140 -24.02 -14.83 34.51
N ARG A 141 -25.20 -14.60 35.10
CA ARG A 141 -26.36 -15.46 34.84
C ARG A 141 -26.76 -15.43 33.35
N PHE A 142 -27.48 -16.46 32.90
CA PHE A 142 -27.91 -16.59 31.51
C PHE A 142 -28.60 -15.32 30.97
N ASP A 143 -28.18 -14.90 29.78
CA ASP A 143 -28.59 -13.66 29.09
C ASP A 143 -28.43 -12.34 29.88
N GLN A 144 -27.79 -12.38 31.06
CA GLN A 144 -27.54 -11.18 31.85
C GLN A 144 -26.24 -10.48 31.46
N SER A 145 -26.12 -9.21 31.89
CA SER A 145 -24.95 -8.37 31.63
C SER A 145 -24.63 -7.35 32.73
N SER A 146 -25.50 -7.15 33.72
CA SER A 146 -25.34 -6.13 34.76
C SER A 146 -24.55 -6.63 35.98
N LEU A 147 -23.95 -5.69 36.72
CA LEU A 147 -23.13 -5.99 37.90
C LEU A 147 -23.89 -6.83 38.96
N GLY A 148 -25.17 -6.54 39.18
CA GLY A 148 -26.03 -7.27 40.12
C GLY A 148 -26.30 -8.73 39.73
N GLN A 149 -26.09 -9.10 38.46
CA GLN A 149 -26.24 -10.47 37.94
C GLN A 149 -24.89 -11.15 37.67
N MET A 150 -23.79 -10.50 38.04
CA MET A 150 -22.44 -11.08 37.97
C MET A 150 -22.25 -12.09 39.10
N LEU A 151 -21.77 -13.30 38.74
CA LEU A 151 -21.59 -14.42 39.67
C LEU A 151 -20.39 -14.17 40.62
N PRO A 152 -20.45 -14.66 41.88
CA PRO A 152 -19.34 -14.50 42.83
C PRO A 152 -18.01 -15.06 42.32
N ALA A 153 -18.03 -16.23 41.65
CA ALA A 153 -16.85 -16.83 41.03
C ALA A 153 -16.24 -15.93 39.94
N GLY A 154 -17.08 -15.36 39.07
CA GLY A 154 -16.64 -14.40 38.05
C GLY A 154 -15.99 -13.14 38.65
N ARG A 155 -16.58 -12.58 39.72
CA ARG A 155 -15.98 -11.46 40.47
C ARG A 155 -14.61 -11.83 41.04
N ALA A 156 -14.49 -13.01 41.67
CA ALA A 156 -13.23 -13.49 42.22
C ALA A 156 -12.15 -13.67 41.14
N GLN A 157 -12.51 -14.19 39.97
CA GLN A 157 -11.59 -14.32 38.82
C GLN A 157 -11.12 -12.94 38.31
N LEU A 158 -12.04 -11.97 38.18
CA LEU A 158 -11.69 -10.59 37.80
C LEU A 158 -10.81 -9.90 38.85
N ALA A 159 -11.03 -10.15 40.15
CA ALA A 159 -10.17 -9.65 41.22
C ALA A 159 -8.75 -10.25 41.16
N ALA A 160 -8.63 -11.56 40.89
CA ALA A 160 -7.35 -12.23 40.70
C ALA A 160 -6.61 -11.73 39.45
N LEU A 161 -7.33 -11.40 38.37
CA LEU A 161 -6.78 -10.75 37.19
C LEU A 161 -6.31 -9.31 37.48
N ALA A 162 -7.12 -8.51 38.16
CA ALA A 162 -6.75 -7.15 38.55
C ALA A 162 -5.47 -7.11 39.40
N LYS A 163 -5.32 -8.03 40.36
CA LYS A 163 -4.08 -8.20 41.14
C LYS A 163 -2.86 -8.52 40.27
N ARG A 164 -3.00 -9.44 39.30
CA ARG A 164 -1.92 -9.74 38.33
C ARG A 164 -1.58 -8.54 37.44
N LEU A 165 -2.60 -7.80 36.98
CA LEU A 165 -2.40 -6.59 36.18
C LEU A 165 -1.66 -5.52 36.98
N ALA A 166 -2.06 -5.26 38.23
CA ALA A 166 -1.37 -4.33 39.13
C ALA A 166 0.10 -4.70 39.39
N ALA A 167 0.43 -5.99 39.44
CA ALA A 167 1.80 -6.51 39.57
C ALA A 167 2.62 -6.51 38.26
N SER A 168 2.06 -6.03 37.14
CA SER A 168 2.69 -6.10 35.81
C SER A 168 2.74 -4.74 35.10
N ARG A 169 3.69 -4.58 34.16
CA ARG A 169 3.77 -3.40 33.30
C ARG A 169 2.94 -3.60 32.03
N TYR A 170 1.80 -2.91 31.95
CA TYR A 170 0.92 -2.87 30.78
C TYR A 170 0.67 -1.42 30.33
N ALA A 171 0.55 -1.20 29.02
CA ALA A 171 0.14 0.09 28.46
C ALA A 171 -1.38 0.27 28.56
N ARG A 172 -2.14 -0.73 28.10
CA ARG A 172 -3.61 -0.71 28.08
C ARG A 172 -4.22 -2.11 28.17
N VAL A 173 -5.47 -2.15 28.60
CA VAL A 173 -6.33 -3.34 28.66
C VAL A 173 -7.55 -3.09 27.77
N GLU A 174 -7.93 -4.07 26.98
CA GLU A 174 -9.10 -4.04 26.13
C GLU A 174 -10.03 -5.21 26.48
N VAL A 175 -11.21 -4.89 26.99
CA VAL A 175 -12.25 -5.85 27.37
C VAL A 175 -13.19 -6.01 26.17
N ARG A 176 -13.22 -7.21 25.59
CA ARG A 176 -14.00 -7.56 24.40
C ARG A 176 -15.14 -8.49 24.79
N GLY A 177 -16.38 -8.01 24.66
CA GLY A 177 -17.56 -8.85 24.81
C GLY A 177 -17.92 -9.55 23.50
N TYR A 178 -18.30 -10.82 23.60
CA TYR A 178 -18.81 -11.63 22.49
C TYR A 178 -20.09 -12.38 22.89
N THR A 179 -20.88 -12.76 21.90
CA THR A 179 -22.06 -13.63 22.01
C THR A 179 -21.89 -14.85 21.09
N ASP A 180 -22.83 -15.78 21.15
CA ASP A 180 -23.05 -16.68 20.03
C ASP A 180 -23.92 -16.02 18.94
N ARG A 181 -24.26 -16.80 17.91
CA ARG A 181 -25.04 -16.35 16.73
C ARG A 181 -26.56 -16.43 16.92
N LEU A 182 -27.07 -16.72 18.11
CA LEU A 182 -28.51 -16.80 18.37
C LEU A 182 -29.04 -15.39 18.69
N GLY A 183 -30.22 -15.04 18.18
CA GLY A 183 -30.75 -13.67 18.25
C GLY A 183 -30.26 -12.77 17.10
N SER A 184 -30.64 -11.49 17.13
CA SER A 184 -30.26 -10.53 16.08
C SER A 184 -28.89 -9.89 16.34
N ASP A 185 -28.19 -9.49 15.28
CA ASP A 185 -26.89 -8.83 15.37
C ASP A 185 -26.92 -7.56 16.24
N SER A 186 -27.98 -6.76 16.15
CA SER A 186 -28.17 -5.56 16.96
C SER A 186 -28.39 -5.88 18.44
N TYR A 187 -29.12 -6.96 18.76
CA TYR A 187 -29.27 -7.43 20.13
C TYR A 187 -27.93 -7.91 20.71
N ASN A 188 -27.25 -8.76 19.94
CA ASN A 188 -25.97 -9.36 20.32
C ASN A 188 -24.86 -8.33 20.49
N LEU A 189 -24.77 -7.34 19.60
CA LEU A 189 -23.84 -6.22 19.74
C LEU A 189 -24.13 -5.46 21.04
N ASN A 190 -25.37 -5.04 21.29
CA ASN A 190 -25.74 -4.32 22.51
C ASN A 190 -25.48 -5.14 23.80
N LEU A 191 -25.80 -6.43 23.80
CA LEU A 191 -25.53 -7.33 24.93
C LEU A 191 -24.02 -7.44 25.20
N SER A 192 -23.22 -7.62 24.14
CA SER A 192 -21.77 -7.71 24.24
C SER A 192 -21.12 -6.41 24.76
N ILE A 193 -21.61 -5.24 24.33
CA ILE A 193 -21.18 -3.92 24.83
C ILE A 193 -21.49 -3.80 26.34
N ARG A 194 -22.71 -4.15 26.77
CA ARG A 194 -23.10 -4.09 28.20
C ARG A 194 -22.26 -5.00 29.09
N ARG A 195 -21.95 -6.22 28.63
CA ARG A 195 -21.04 -7.15 29.33
C ARG A 195 -19.62 -6.59 29.43
N ALA A 196 -19.07 -6.07 28.34
CA ALA A 196 -17.73 -5.48 28.29
C ALA A 196 -17.60 -4.26 29.21
N ASN A 197 -18.60 -3.37 29.22
CA ASN A 197 -18.65 -2.23 30.13
C ASN A 197 -18.69 -2.67 31.60
N THR A 198 -19.57 -3.60 31.96
CA THR A 198 -19.66 -4.09 33.34
C THR A 198 -18.36 -4.75 33.83
N VAL A 199 -17.67 -5.51 32.96
CA VAL A 199 -16.34 -6.07 33.30
C VAL A 199 -15.28 -4.97 33.43
N LYS A 200 -15.29 -3.94 32.56
CA LYS A 200 -14.44 -2.75 32.72
C LYS A 200 -14.67 -2.08 34.08
N ASP A 201 -15.92 -1.82 34.44
CA ASP A 201 -16.26 -1.09 35.68
C ASP A 201 -15.81 -1.89 36.91
N VAL A 202 -15.93 -3.22 36.87
CA VAL A 202 -15.38 -4.10 37.91
C VAL A 202 -13.85 -4.03 37.98
N LEU A 203 -13.14 -4.09 36.86
CA LEU A 203 -11.67 -3.94 36.85
C LEU A 203 -11.23 -2.56 37.38
N VAL A 204 -11.99 -1.50 37.06
CA VAL A 204 -11.73 -0.14 37.60
C VAL A 204 -11.97 -0.09 39.11
N SER A 205 -13.02 -0.75 39.61
CA SER A 205 -13.28 -0.87 41.07
C SER A 205 -12.17 -1.62 41.82
N TYR A 206 -11.40 -2.47 41.13
CA TYR A 206 -10.20 -3.13 41.65
C TYR A 206 -8.89 -2.36 41.44
N GLY A 207 -8.96 -1.07 41.09
CA GLY A 207 -7.82 -0.15 41.02
C GLY A 207 -7.11 -0.06 39.66
N ILE A 208 -7.65 -0.68 38.61
CA ILE A 208 -7.11 -0.50 37.24
C ILE A 208 -7.54 0.88 36.72
N PRO A 209 -6.62 1.78 36.29
CA PRO A 209 -7.00 3.12 35.86
C PRO A 209 -7.96 3.11 34.67
N ALA A 210 -9.11 3.78 34.79
CA ALA A 210 -10.15 3.77 33.75
C ALA A 210 -9.66 4.24 32.38
N ALA A 211 -8.71 5.19 32.34
CA ALA A 211 -8.06 5.67 31.11
C ALA A 211 -7.25 4.58 30.37
N ARG A 212 -6.85 3.51 31.06
CA ARG A 212 -6.15 2.35 30.47
C ARG A 212 -7.09 1.20 30.09
N VAL A 213 -8.39 1.26 30.40
CA VAL A 213 -9.35 0.19 30.10
C VAL A 213 -10.38 0.62 29.06
N LYS A 214 -10.28 0.03 27.87
CA LYS A 214 -11.28 0.17 26.81
C LYS A 214 -12.25 -1.02 26.84
N ALA A 215 -13.55 -0.76 26.78
CA ALA A 215 -14.56 -1.78 26.55
C ALA A 215 -14.99 -1.75 25.08
N VAL A 216 -15.20 -2.93 24.48
CA VAL A 216 -15.65 -3.13 23.10
C VAL A 216 -16.63 -4.30 23.10
N GLY A 217 -17.80 -4.14 22.47
CA GLY A 217 -18.65 -5.28 22.14
C GLY A 217 -18.53 -5.63 20.67
N LEU A 218 -18.45 -6.92 20.36
CA LEU A 218 -18.26 -7.45 19.00
C LEU A 218 -19.41 -8.37 18.57
N GLY A 219 -20.44 -8.54 19.42
CA GLY A 219 -21.58 -9.42 19.14
C GLY A 219 -21.13 -10.85 18.79
N ALA A 220 -21.68 -11.39 17.71
CA ALA A 220 -21.40 -12.75 17.23
C ALA A 220 -20.13 -12.86 16.34
N GLN A 221 -19.33 -11.79 16.21
CA GLN A 221 -18.09 -11.78 15.41
C GLN A 221 -17.00 -12.67 16.04
N ASP A 222 -16.01 -13.05 15.22
CA ASP A 222 -14.89 -13.93 15.60
C ASP A 222 -15.32 -15.16 16.43
N PRO A 223 -16.15 -16.07 15.88
CA PRO A 223 -16.56 -17.27 16.59
C PRO A 223 -15.36 -18.19 16.85
N VAL A 224 -15.21 -18.64 18.11
CA VAL A 224 -14.22 -19.64 18.53
C VAL A 224 -14.62 -21.04 18.03
N THR A 225 -15.92 -21.32 18.00
CA THR A 225 -16.48 -22.59 17.55
C THR A 225 -17.55 -22.35 16.50
N GLN A 226 -17.41 -23.01 15.35
CA GLN A 226 -18.46 -23.08 14.34
C GLN A 226 -19.23 -24.40 14.52
N CYS A 227 -20.56 -24.31 14.46
CA CYS A 227 -21.46 -25.43 14.70
C CYS A 227 -22.25 -25.70 13.43
N ARG A 228 -22.30 -26.97 12.99
CA ARG A 228 -23.08 -27.39 11.82
C ARG A 228 -24.55 -26.97 11.96
N ASP A 229 -25.16 -26.60 10.84
CA ASP A 229 -26.61 -26.36 10.79
C ASP A 229 -27.40 -27.67 10.92
N GLY A 230 -28.70 -27.56 11.23
CA GLY A 230 -29.57 -28.71 11.46
C GLY A 230 -29.34 -29.45 12.80
N LEU A 231 -28.51 -28.92 13.70
CA LEU A 231 -28.47 -29.40 15.09
C LEU A 231 -29.79 -29.13 15.81
N GLN A 232 -30.25 -30.09 16.62
CA GLN A 232 -31.32 -29.89 17.58
C GLN A 232 -30.96 -28.74 18.54
N GLN A 233 -31.94 -27.94 18.94
CA GLN A 233 -31.75 -26.66 19.66
C GLN A 233 -30.81 -26.78 20.86
N GLU A 234 -31.02 -27.78 21.71
CA GLU A 234 -30.23 -28.04 22.91
C GLU A 234 -28.77 -28.44 22.60
N ALA A 235 -28.54 -29.17 21.50
CA ALA A 235 -27.20 -29.50 21.03
C ALA A 235 -26.51 -28.29 20.37
N LEU A 236 -27.27 -27.43 19.69
CA LEU A 236 -26.77 -26.19 19.11
C LEU A 236 -26.32 -25.19 20.19
N ILE A 237 -27.15 -24.98 21.23
CA ILE A 237 -26.82 -24.12 22.39
C ILE A 237 -25.55 -24.62 23.08
N ARG A 238 -25.43 -25.94 23.28
CA ARG A 238 -24.23 -26.55 23.89
C ARG A 238 -22.98 -26.45 23.00
N CYS A 239 -23.12 -26.55 21.68
CA CYS A 239 -22.00 -26.35 20.76
C CYS A 239 -21.54 -24.88 20.72
N LEU A 240 -22.47 -23.93 20.82
CA LEU A 240 -22.18 -22.49 20.73
C LEU A 240 -21.69 -21.86 22.06
N LEU A 241 -21.77 -22.58 23.19
CA LEU A 241 -21.27 -22.16 24.50
C LEU A 241 -19.93 -21.39 24.48
N PRO A 242 -18.86 -21.86 23.80
CA PRO A 242 -17.55 -21.19 23.80
C PRO A 242 -17.55 -19.79 23.17
N ASN A 243 -18.53 -19.46 22.32
CA ASN A 243 -18.63 -18.15 21.69
C ASN A 243 -19.15 -17.08 22.66
N ARG A 244 -19.99 -17.47 23.64
CA ARG A 244 -20.45 -16.60 24.74
C ARG A 244 -19.31 -16.36 25.72
N ARG A 245 -18.47 -15.37 25.44
CA ARG A 245 -17.24 -15.09 26.19
C ARG A 245 -16.96 -13.60 26.37
N VAL A 246 -16.11 -13.29 27.32
CA VAL A 246 -15.40 -12.02 27.42
C VAL A 246 -13.91 -12.31 27.27
N GLU A 247 -13.24 -11.61 26.36
CA GLU A 247 -11.79 -11.66 26.23
C GLU A 247 -11.18 -10.38 26.84
N ILE A 248 -10.09 -10.53 27.58
CA ILE A 248 -9.36 -9.41 28.18
C ILE A 248 -7.96 -9.40 27.55
N ALA A 249 -7.79 -8.50 26.58
CA ALA A 249 -6.58 -8.31 25.81
C ALA A 249 -5.68 -7.28 26.49
N THR A 250 -4.57 -7.74 27.07
CA THR A 250 -3.58 -6.90 27.74
C THR A 250 -2.42 -6.59 26.82
N PHE A 251 -2.14 -5.31 26.60
CA PHE A 251 -1.01 -4.85 25.79
C PHE A 251 0.12 -4.43 26.73
N ALA A 252 1.34 -4.93 26.47
CA ALA A 252 2.53 -4.58 27.23
C ALA A 252 2.85 -3.07 27.11
N MET A 253 3.84 -2.59 27.84
CA MET A 253 4.52 -1.36 27.41
C MET A 253 5.54 -1.71 26.30
N PRO A 254 5.77 -0.81 25.32
CA PRO A 254 6.93 -0.91 24.43
C PRO A 254 8.25 -0.79 25.20
#